data_AF-A0A5C6LKW5-F1
#
_entry.id   AF-A0A5C6LKW5-F1
#
_cell.length_a   1.000
_cell.length_b   1.000
_cell.length_c   1.000
_cell.angle_alpha   90.00
_cell.angle_beta   90.00
_cell.angle_gamma   90.00
#
_symmetry.space_group_name_H-M   'P 1'
#
loop_
_entity.id
_entity.type
_entity.pdbx_description
1 polymer ?
#
loop_
_entity_poly.entity_id
_entity_poly.type
_entity_poly.pdbx_seq_one_letter_code
_entity_poly.pdbx_strand_id
1 'polypeptide(L)'
;MQNLDNKDKILKIFSRVHCFNKDQLPRYVDGRLTHVEKHLLEQHLVNCELCSDAVEILQKPKFKTQYQSMGQRVQQYIRNSTDIAPQLHETERYQKKIEITESFLTYFWGAVAGVFVLGLCYLVQQQVKKENKQHSFANVGKVSSPVGQPEQTAALVPTHPDSANTANAAMLPNKQEGAMRKETDKPTITEETADADKSLYKTAMDYYHDGNLDEAMSRLTKLTADSSSRYRELAHYQLAMCYKFKRQKGKARHMFKELVEMNGRMKKRAQLALNKL
;
A
#
# COMPACT_ATOMS: atom_id res chain seq x y z
N MET A 1 10.88 -13.44 24.39
CA MET A 1 9.82 -13.16 25.40
C MET A 1 9.31 -11.72 25.42
N GLN A 2 10.04 -10.71 24.94
CA GLN A 2 9.65 -9.28 25.01
C GLN A 2 8.50 -8.84 24.07
N ASN A 3 8.04 -9.69 23.13
CA ASN A 3 7.05 -9.29 22.12
C ASN A 3 5.60 -9.28 22.66
N LEU A 4 5.30 -10.09 23.67
CA LEU A 4 3.95 -10.17 24.27
C LEU A 4 3.64 -8.92 25.12
N ASP A 5 4.60 -8.46 25.92
CA ASP A 5 4.50 -7.23 26.72
C ASP A 5 4.15 -5.99 25.90
N ASN A 6 4.71 -5.88 24.69
CA ASN A 6 4.44 -4.74 23.81
C ASN A 6 3.04 -4.83 23.18
N LYS A 7 2.53 -6.03 22.89
CA LYS A 7 1.15 -6.22 22.39
C LYS A 7 0.12 -5.85 23.47
N ASP A 8 0.36 -6.23 24.73
CA ASP A 8 -0.51 -5.88 25.85
C ASP A 8 -0.53 -4.37 26.14
N LYS A 9 0.62 -3.70 25.99
CA LYS A 9 0.71 -2.23 26.08
C LYS A 9 -0.04 -1.55 24.94
N ILE A 10 0.03 -2.06 23.71
CA ILE A 10 -0.69 -1.47 22.56
C ILE A 10 -2.21 -1.60 22.71
N LEU A 11 -2.70 -2.72 23.24
CA LEU A 11 -4.13 -2.88 23.60
C LEU A 11 -4.56 -1.88 24.68
N LYS A 12 -3.64 -1.50 25.58
CA LYS A 12 -3.87 -0.54 26.67
C LYS A 12 -3.96 0.93 26.21
N ILE A 13 -3.38 1.27 25.06
CA ILE A 13 -3.38 2.65 24.50
C ILE A 13 -4.72 2.97 23.81
N PHE A 14 -5.39 1.95 23.24
CA PHE A 14 -6.71 2.10 22.63
C PHE A 14 -7.87 1.82 23.61
N SER A 15 -7.59 1.29 24.79
CA SER A 15 -8.57 1.17 25.88
C SER A 15 -8.66 2.48 26.67
N ARG A 16 -9.27 3.52 26.09
CA ARG A 16 -9.92 4.57 26.91
C ARG A 16 -11.17 4.07 27.64
N VAL A 17 -11.43 2.76 27.61
CA VAL A 17 -12.49 2.14 28.39
C VAL A 17 -11.89 1.69 29.70
N HIS A 18 -12.19 2.42 30.78
CA HIS A 18 -11.76 2.15 32.15
C HIS A 18 -12.47 0.93 32.76
N CYS A 19 -12.75 -0.11 31.96
CA CYS A 19 -13.45 -1.30 32.40
C CYS A 19 -12.54 -2.23 33.21
N PHE A 20 -13.14 -2.94 34.17
CA PHE A 20 -12.44 -3.89 35.03
C PHE A 20 -11.99 -5.14 34.26
N ASN A 21 -10.98 -5.81 34.81
CA ASN A 21 -10.42 -7.02 34.23
C ASN A 21 -11.45 -8.15 34.20
N LYS A 22 -11.35 -9.05 33.21
CA LYS A 22 -12.24 -10.20 33.00
C LYS A 22 -12.48 -11.02 34.28
N ASP A 23 -11.45 -11.20 35.09
CA ASP A 23 -11.52 -12.06 36.28
C ASP A 23 -12.03 -11.34 37.54
N GLN A 24 -12.16 -10.01 37.51
CA GLN A 24 -12.58 -9.23 38.68
C GLN A 24 -14.11 -9.28 38.85
N LEU A 25 -14.86 -9.27 37.75
CA LEU A 25 -16.33 -9.27 37.78
C LEU A 25 -16.92 -10.57 38.40
N PRO A 26 -16.46 -11.78 38.03
CA PRO A 26 -16.93 -13.01 38.67
C PRO A 26 -16.52 -13.10 40.15
N ARG A 27 -15.34 -12.56 40.51
CA ARG A 27 -14.88 -12.53 41.91
C ARG A 27 -15.72 -11.58 42.76
N TYR A 28 -16.23 -10.50 42.18
CA TYR A 28 -17.16 -9.58 42.85
C TYR A 28 -18.48 -10.29 43.19
N VAL A 29 -19.07 -10.97 42.21
CA VAL A 29 -20.32 -11.75 42.41
C VAL A 29 -20.11 -12.85 43.45
N ASP A 30 -18.94 -13.47 43.47
CA ASP A 30 -18.59 -14.51 44.44
C ASP A 30 -18.20 -13.98 45.83
N GLY A 31 -18.17 -12.66 46.04
CA GLY A 31 -17.78 -12.05 47.32
C GLY A 31 -16.30 -12.24 47.69
N ARG A 32 -15.44 -12.60 46.72
CA ARG A 32 -14.01 -12.89 46.92
C ARG A 32 -13.10 -11.68 46.69
N LEU A 33 -13.67 -10.51 46.41
CA LEU A 33 -12.93 -9.28 46.20
C LEU A 33 -12.53 -8.64 47.54
N THR A 34 -11.36 -8.01 47.59
CA THR A 34 -10.97 -7.22 48.76
C THR A 34 -11.88 -5.99 48.92
N HIS A 35 -11.99 -5.45 50.12
CA HIS A 35 -12.85 -4.27 50.38
C HIS A 35 -12.49 -3.07 49.50
N VAL A 36 -11.19 -2.85 49.26
CA VAL A 36 -10.70 -1.75 48.40
C VAL A 36 -11.09 -1.98 46.95
N GLU A 37 -10.86 -3.18 46.42
CA GLU A 37 -11.24 -3.53 45.04
C GLU A 37 -12.75 -3.47 44.84
N LYS A 38 -13.52 -3.89 45.85
CA LYS A 38 -14.98 -3.84 45.85
C LYS A 38 -15.47 -2.40 45.72
N HIS A 39 -14.93 -1.49 46.54
CA HIS A 39 -15.31 -0.08 46.50
C HIS A 39 -15.01 0.58 45.15
N LEU A 40 -13.83 0.33 44.58
CA LEU A 40 -13.45 0.84 43.26
C LEU A 40 -14.37 0.31 42.15
N LEU A 41 -14.73 -0.97 42.23
CA LEU A 41 -15.64 -1.57 41.27
C LEU A 41 -17.03 -0.97 41.39
N GLU A 42 -17.56 -0.80 42.60
CA GLU A 42 -18.86 -0.16 42.83
C GLU A 42 -18.89 1.27 42.29
N GLN A 43 -17.83 2.04 42.51
CA GLN A 43 -17.68 3.38 41.92
C GLN A 43 -17.71 3.35 40.39
N HIS A 44 -17.15 2.33 39.76
CA HIS A 44 -17.19 2.18 38.31
C HIS A 44 -18.52 1.68 37.79
N LEU A 45 -19.18 0.75 38.49
CA LEU A 45 -20.51 0.25 38.12
C LEU A 45 -21.54 1.37 38.09
N VAL A 46 -21.42 2.36 38.98
CA VAL A 46 -22.24 3.59 38.95
C VAL A 46 -22.00 4.42 37.68
N ASN A 47 -20.80 4.38 37.11
CA ASN A 47 -20.40 5.20 35.98
C ASN A 47 -20.45 4.45 34.62
N CYS A 48 -20.63 3.14 34.61
CA CYS A 48 -20.57 2.32 33.41
C CYS A 48 -21.75 1.33 33.34
N GLU A 49 -22.76 1.71 32.55
CA GLU A 49 -23.98 0.92 32.31
C GLU A 49 -23.65 -0.51 31.85
N LEU A 50 -22.70 -0.66 30.91
CA LEU A 50 -22.30 -1.96 30.39
C LEU A 50 -21.77 -2.92 31.48
N CYS A 51 -21.01 -2.39 32.44
CA CYS A 51 -20.48 -3.21 33.53
C CYS A 51 -21.57 -3.52 34.57
N SER A 52 -22.50 -2.60 34.79
CA SER A 52 -23.66 -2.83 35.68
C SER A 52 -24.54 -3.97 35.16
N ASP A 53 -24.90 -3.96 33.88
CA ASP A 53 -25.69 -5.01 33.23
C ASP A 53 -24.95 -6.35 33.26
N ALA A 54 -23.63 -6.33 33.01
CA ALA A 54 -22.82 -7.53 33.05
C ALA A 54 -22.80 -8.21 34.43
N VAL A 55 -22.79 -7.43 35.52
CA VAL A 55 -22.91 -7.97 36.88
C VAL A 55 -24.29 -8.61 37.10
N GLU A 56 -25.37 -7.95 36.68
CA GLU A 56 -26.73 -8.48 36.81
C GLU A 56 -26.89 -9.82 36.09
N ILE A 57 -26.35 -9.94 34.87
CA ILE A 57 -26.37 -11.18 34.11
C ILE A 57 -25.53 -12.27 34.80
N LEU A 58 -24.39 -11.90 35.37
CA LEU A 58 -23.49 -12.84 36.07
C LEU A 58 -24.05 -13.36 37.39
N GLN A 59 -24.93 -12.62 38.06
CA GLN A 59 -25.64 -13.11 39.25
C GLN A 59 -26.52 -14.34 38.95
N LYS A 60 -26.97 -14.50 37.70
CA LYS A 60 -27.78 -15.65 37.28
C LYS A 60 -26.88 -16.89 37.12
N PRO A 61 -27.17 -18.01 37.80
CA PRO A 61 -26.27 -19.17 37.86
C PRO A 61 -26.00 -19.82 36.49
N LYS A 62 -26.96 -19.70 35.55
CA LYS A 62 -26.84 -20.23 34.18
C LYS A 62 -25.70 -19.59 33.38
N PHE A 63 -25.38 -18.32 33.62
CA PHE A 63 -24.43 -17.57 32.80
C PHE A 63 -23.00 -17.56 33.38
N LYS A 64 -22.83 -18.01 34.62
CA LYS A 64 -21.52 -18.06 35.29
C LYS A 64 -20.51 -18.97 34.57
N THR A 65 -20.95 -20.14 34.12
CA THR A 65 -20.11 -21.10 33.37
C THR A 65 -19.84 -20.62 31.94
N GLN A 66 -20.85 -20.02 31.30
CA GLN A 66 -20.77 -19.53 29.93
C GLN A 66 -19.86 -18.29 29.80
N TYR A 67 -19.79 -17.44 30.82
CA TYR A 67 -18.94 -16.25 30.82
C TYR A 67 -17.45 -16.59 30.59
N GLN A 68 -16.97 -17.66 31.23
CA GLN A 68 -15.56 -18.06 31.15
C GLN A 68 -15.18 -18.48 29.72
N SER A 69 -16.01 -19.33 29.09
CA SER A 69 -15.78 -19.83 27.74
C SER A 69 -15.98 -18.73 26.68
N MET A 70 -16.99 -17.87 26.83
CA MET A 70 -17.21 -16.75 25.91
C MET A 70 -16.07 -15.73 25.98
N GLY A 71 -15.58 -15.42 27.18
CA GLY A 71 -14.45 -14.52 27.34
C GLY A 71 -13.18 -15.06 26.67
N GLN A 72 -12.94 -16.37 26.73
CA GLN A 72 -11.82 -16.98 26.00
C GLN A 72 -11.97 -16.86 24.48
N ARG A 73 -13.17 -17.14 23.94
CA ARG A 73 -13.46 -17.01 22.50
C ARG A 73 -13.28 -15.59 21.99
N VAL A 74 -13.77 -14.60 22.74
CA VAL A 74 -13.59 -13.17 22.39
C VAL A 74 -12.11 -12.79 22.42
N GLN A 75 -11.39 -13.20 23.46
CA GLN A 75 -9.96 -12.92 23.56
C GLN A 75 -9.16 -13.59 22.44
N GLN A 76 -9.52 -14.81 22.06
CA GLN A 76 -8.93 -15.53 20.94
C GLN A 76 -9.26 -14.86 19.60
N TYR A 77 -10.48 -14.38 19.43
CA TYR A 77 -10.87 -13.58 18.26
C TYR A 77 -10.07 -12.28 18.16
N ILE A 78 -9.91 -11.56 19.28
CA ILE A 78 -9.09 -10.34 19.33
C ILE A 78 -7.65 -10.69 18.94
N ARG A 79 -7.03 -11.70 19.56
CA ARG A 79 -5.67 -12.14 19.23
C ARG A 79 -5.51 -12.53 17.76
N ASN A 80 -6.39 -13.40 17.25
CA ASN A 80 -6.36 -13.85 15.86
C ASN A 80 -6.60 -12.70 14.87
N SER A 81 -7.45 -11.74 15.20
CA SER A 81 -7.70 -10.55 14.37
C SER A 81 -6.52 -9.57 14.41
N THR A 82 -5.80 -9.48 15.53
CA THR A 82 -4.61 -8.63 15.67
C THR A 82 -3.39 -9.21 14.96
N ASP A 83 -3.28 -10.54 14.82
CA ASP A 83 -2.15 -11.17 14.10
C ASP A 83 -2.19 -10.99 12.57
N ILE A 84 -3.29 -10.48 12.01
CA ILE A 84 -3.34 -10.04 10.60
C ILE A 84 -2.58 -8.70 10.41
N ALA A 85 -2.47 -7.88 11.46
CA ALA A 85 -1.79 -6.58 11.40
C ALA A 85 -0.25 -6.65 11.27
N PRO A 86 0.51 -7.51 11.97
CA PRO A 86 1.98 -7.54 11.87
C PRO A 86 2.48 -7.92 10.49
N GLN A 87 1.83 -8.86 9.81
CA GLN A 87 2.27 -9.33 8.49
C GLN A 87 2.19 -8.23 7.42
N LEU A 88 1.23 -7.31 7.55
CA LEU A 88 1.13 -6.14 6.67
C LEU A 88 2.19 -5.08 6.97
N HIS A 89 2.57 -4.91 8.23
CA HIS A 89 3.62 -3.94 8.61
C HIS A 89 5.01 -4.37 8.10
N GLU A 90 5.27 -5.67 7.99
CA GLU A 90 6.50 -6.17 7.35
C GLU A 90 6.55 -5.84 5.85
N THR A 91 5.42 -5.90 5.14
CA THR A 91 5.35 -5.51 3.72
C THR A 91 5.69 -4.03 3.49
N GLU A 92 5.34 -3.13 4.42
CA GLU A 92 5.68 -1.71 4.33
C GLU A 92 7.18 -1.44 4.55
N ARG A 93 7.85 -2.21 5.41
CA ARG A 93 9.30 -2.05 5.61
C ARG A 93 10.10 -2.50 4.40
N TYR A 94 9.67 -3.58 3.75
CA TYR A 94 10.29 -4.04 2.50
C TYR A 94 10.07 -3.03 1.38
N GLN A 95 8.87 -2.43 1.30
CA GLN A 95 8.57 -1.35 0.36
C GLN A 95 9.56 -0.18 0.49
N LYS A 96 9.81 0.29 1.71
CA LYS A 96 10.75 1.41 1.94
C LYS A 96 12.16 1.07 1.48
N LYS A 97 12.61 -0.17 1.66
CA LYS A 97 13.95 -0.59 1.25
C LYS A 97 14.12 -0.53 -0.26
N ILE A 98 13.10 -0.95 -1.03
CA ILE A 98 13.11 -0.89 -2.49
C ILE A 98 13.08 0.55 -3.01
N GLU A 99 12.19 1.40 -2.45
CA GLU A 99 12.10 2.82 -2.83
C GLU A 99 13.42 3.56 -2.55
N ILE A 100 14.12 3.22 -1.46
CA ILE A 100 15.44 3.77 -1.13
C ILE A 100 16.49 3.33 -2.16
N THR A 101 16.52 2.05 -2.56
CA THR A 101 17.49 1.57 -3.57
C THR A 101 17.30 2.22 -4.94
N GLU A 102 16.06 2.49 -5.35
CA GLU A 102 15.81 3.19 -6.61
C GLU A 102 16.18 4.67 -6.54
N SER A 103 15.96 5.29 -5.37
CA SER A 103 16.37 6.68 -5.14
C SER A 103 17.88 6.84 -5.28
N PHE A 104 18.68 5.89 -4.79
CA PHE A 104 20.15 5.93 -4.92
C PHE A 104 20.63 5.98 -6.38
N LEU A 105 19.97 5.29 -7.30
CA LEU A 105 20.34 5.32 -8.72
C LEU A 105 20.12 6.70 -9.34
N THR A 106 19.01 7.37 -9.00
CA THR A 106 18.74 8.73 -9.48
C THR A 106 19.71 9.76 -8.92
N TYR A 107 20.12 9.63 -7.65
CA TYR A 107 21.16 10.50 -7.07
C TYR A 107 22.52 10.32 -7.74
N PHE A 108 22.90 9.08 -8.06
CA PHE A 108 24.15 8.78 -8.74
C PHE A 108 24.22 9.46 -10.12
N TRP A 109 23.18 9.30 -10.94
CA TRP A 109 23.11 9.93 -12.26
C TRP A 109 23.04 11.47 -12.17
N GLY A 110 22.36 12.01 -11.16
CA GLY A 110 22.33 13.46 -10.90
C GLY A 110 23.71 14.04 -10.58
N ALA A 111 24.51 13.36 -9.75
CA ALA A 111 25.87 13.79 -9.41
C ALA A 111 26.81 13.73 -10.63
N VAL A 112 26.74 12.66 -11.42
CA VAL A 112 27.55 12.51 -12.65
C VAL A 112 27.22 13.61 -13.65
N ALA A 113 25.93 13.91 -13.86
CA ALA A 113 25.50 15.01 -14.72
C ALA A 113 26.01 16.38 -14.21
N GLY A 114 25.98 16.61 -12.89
CA GLY A 114 26.51 17.84 -12.28
C GLY A 114 28.01 18.04 -12.53
N VAL A 115 28.82 16.98 -12.39
CA VAL A 115 30.26 17.02 -12.69
C VAL A 115 30.50 17.29 -14.18
N PHE A 116 29.71 16.68 -15.07
CA PHE A 116 29.80 16.93 -16.52
C PHE A 116 29.49 18.39 -16.87
N VAL A 117 28.44 18.96 -16.29
CA VAL A 117 28.06 20.36 -16.52
C VAL A 117 29.15 21.31 -16.02
N LEU A 118 29.68 21.08 -14.81
CA LEU A 118 30.79 21.88 -14.27
C LEU A 118 32.06 21.77 -15.12
N GLY A 119 32.39 20.57 -15.60
CA GLY A 119 33.53 20.33 -16.49
C GLY A 119 33.39 21.06 -17.82
N LEU A 120 32.21 21.01 -18.45
CA LEU A 120 31.93 21.75 -19.69
C LEU A 120 32.01 23.27 -19.49
N CYS A 121 31.46 23.81 -18.40
CA CYS A 121 31.59 25.23 -18.07
C CYS A 121 33.06 25.64 -17.89
N TYR A 122 33.87 24.80 -17.23
CA TYR A 122 35.30 25.07 -17.05
C TYR A 122 36.06 25.11 -18.38
N LEU A 123 35.77 24.18 -19.31
CA LEU A 123 36.40 24.16 -20.63
C LEU A 123 36.06 25.40 -21.46
N VAL A 124 34.79 25.85 -21.44
CA VAL A 124 34.38 27.09 -22.14
C VAL A 124 35.11 28.31 -21.56
N GLN A 125 35.20 28.43 -20.23
CA GLN A 125 35.98 29.51 -19.61
C GLN A 125 37.46 29.45 -20.00
N GLN A 126 38.02 28.24 -20.15
CA GLN A 126 39.41 28.06 -20.55
C GLN A 126 39.64 28.48 -22.01
N GLN A 127 38.69 28.23 -22.91
CA GLN A 127 38.73 28.69 -24.31
C GLN A 127 38.67 30.21 -24.38
N VAL A 128 37.73 30.85 -23.68
CA VAL A 128 37.63 32.33 -23.63
C VAL A 128 38.92 32.94 -23.05
N LYS A 129 39.52 32.32 -22.01
CA LYS A 129 40.78 32.80 -21.44
C LYS A 129 41.98 32.61 -22.38
N LYS A 130 41.96 31.60 -23.26
CA LYS A 130 42.98 31.38 -24.29
C LYS A 130 42.82 32.36 -25.45
N GLU A 131 41.60 32.59 -25.92
CA GLU A 131 41.31 33.59 -26.97
C GLU A 131 41.63 35.01 -26.49
N ASN A 132 41.27 35.36 -25.26
CA ASN A 132 41.58 36.68 -24.69
C ASN A 132 43.10 36.92 -24.52
N LYS A 133 43.89 35.85 -24.35
CA LYS A 133 45.35 35.93 -24.37
C LYS A 133 45.93 36.06 -25.78
N GLN A 134 45.31 35.44 -26.79
CA GLN A 134 45.75 35.56 -28.19
C GLN A 134 45.40 36.92 -28.80
N HIS A 135 44.27 37.53 -28.45
CA HIS A 135 43.89 38.86 -28.93
C HIS A 135 44.67 40.02 -28.27
N SER A 136 45.46 39.76 -27.23
CA SER A 136 46.28 40.81 -26.58
C SER A 136 47.70 40.96 -27.17
N PHE A 137 48.12 40.10 -28.10
CA PHE A 137 49.47 40.15 -28.71
C PHE A 137 49.49 40.36 -30.24
N ALA A 138 48.34 40.52 -30.90
CA ALA A 138 48.27 40.73 -32.34
C ALA A 138 47.64 42.10 -32.66
N ASN A 139 48.36 43.19 -32.37
CA ASN A 139 48.05 44.47 -33.03
C ASN A 139 49.26 45.40 -33.12
N VAL A 140 50.27 45.04 -33.92
CA VAL A 140 51.13 46.01 -34.64
C VAL A 140 51.57 45.40 -35.99
N GLY A 141 51.10 46.02 -37.07
CA GLY A 141 51.56 45.82 -38.46
C GLY A 141 50.99 44.56 -39.12
N LYS A 142 50.37 44.59 -40.30
CA LYS A 142 50.76 45.36 -41.47
C LYS A 142 49.60 45.36 -42.47
N VAL A 143 49.31 46.55 -42.99
CA VAL A 143 48.48 46.80 -44.17
C VAL A 143 49.18 46.24 -45.41
N SER A 144 48.48 45.40 -46.19
CA SER A 144 48.55 45.34 -47.66
C SER A 144 47.59 44.28 -48.21
N SER A 145 46.54 44.74 -48.87
CA SER A 145 45.75 44.05 -49.92
C SER A 145 46.53 44.09 -51.26
N PRO A 146 46.04 43.63 -52.44
CA PRO A 146 44.81 42.87 -52.77
C PRO A 146 45.03 41.77 -53.86
N VAL A 147 43.93 41.28 -54.46
CA VAL A 147 43.77 40.64 -55.81
C VAL A 147 43.85 39.10 -55.83
N GLY A 148 42.89 38.33 -56.37
CA GLY A 148 41.65 38.64 -57.12
C GLY A 148 40.71 37.43 -57.31
N GLN A 149 39.42 37.77 -57.55
CA GLN A 149 38.37 37.23 -58.46
C GLN A 149 38.46 35.82 -59.11
N PRO A 150 37.37 35.32 -59.76
CA PRO A 150 35.97 35.06 -59.38
C PRO A 150 35.62 33.56 -59.64
N GLU A 151 34.44 33.00 -59.37
CA GLU A 151 33.30 32.80 -60.33
C GLU A 151 32.65 31.44 -59.89
N GLN A 152 31.42 31.35 -59.35
CA GLN A 152 30.07 31.39 -59.95
C GLN A 152 29.47 29.97 -60.24
N THR A 153 28.25 29.78 -59.72
CA THR A 153 27.07 29.20 -60.41
C THR A 153 26.73 27.69 -60.31
N ALA A 154 25.53 27.46 -59.76
CA ALA A 154 24.51 26.41 -60.05
C ALA A 154 24.85 24.93 -59.70
N ALA A 155 23.91 24.02 -59.40
CA ALA A 155 22.52 23.92 -59.80
C ALA A 155 21.77 22.78 -59.04
N LEU A 156 20.43 22.83 -59.09
CA LEU A 156 19.47 21.71 -59.28
C LEU A 156 19.20 20.67 -58.15
N VAL A 157 18.02 20.78 -57.49
CA VAL A 157 16.75 19.97 -57.63
C VAL A 157 16.91 18.47 -58.01
N PRO A 158 16.02 17.47 -57.68
CA PRO A 158 14.66 17.42 -57.06
C PRO A 158 14.59 16.35 -55.90
N THR A 159 13.49 15.88 -55.27
CA THR A 159 12.22 15.30 -55.79
C THR A 159 11.30 14.92 -54.60
N HIS A 160 9.99 15.18 -54.79
CA HIS A 160 8.81 14.52 -54.19
C HIS A 160 8.79 12.98 -54.48
N PRO A 161 7.87 12.11 -53.97
CA PRO A 161 6.43 12.35 -53.69
C PRO A 161 5.82 11.66 -52.44
N ASP A 162 4.67 12.17 -51.94
CA ASP A 162 3.28 11.62 -51.98
C ASP A 162 3.12 10.16 -51.49
N SER A 163 2.04 9.68 -50.87
CA SER A 163 0.68 10.19 -50.65
C SER A 163 -0.05 9.27 -49.65
N ALA A 164 -1.04 9.84 -48.96
CA ALA A 164 -2.39 9.33 -48.72
C ALA A 164 -2.64 7.90 -48.17
N ASN A 165 -3.47 7.76 -47.13
CA ASN A 165 -4.91 7.48 -47.32
C ASN A 165 -5.68 7.12 -46.03
N THR A 166 -6.81 7.82 -45.87
CA THR A 166 -8.17 7.30 -45.64
C THR A 166 -8.52 6.56 -44.35
N ALA A 167 -9.31 7.26 -43.54
CA ALA A 167 -10.24 6.72 -42.56
C ALA A 167 -11.49 6.14 -43.25
N ASN A 168 -12.07 5.07 -42.72
CA ASN A 168 -13.49 4.76 -42.84
C ASN A 168 -13.99 3.90 -41.68
N ALA A 169 -15.30 4.00 -41.45
CA ALA A 169 -16.01 3.79 -40.19
C ALA A 169 -16.75 2.44 -40.07
N ALA A 170 -17.19 2.19 -38.84
CA ALA A 170 -18.42 1.50 -38.40
C ALA A 170 -18.56 -0.03 -38.57
N MET A 171 -18.75 -0.72 -37.42
CA MET A 171 -19.90 -1.63 -37.21
C MET A 171 -20.09 -1.98 -35.71
N LEU A 172 -21.34 -1.80 -35.26
CA LEU A 172 -21.98 -2.31 -34.03
C LEU A 172 -22.61 -3.70 -34.36
N PRO A 173 -22.97 -4.58 -33.40
CA PRO A 173 -24.18 -4.37 -32.62
C PRO A 173 -24.22 -4.92 -31.17
N ASN A 174 -25.26 -4.42 -30.50
CA ASN A 174 -25.78 -4.57 -29.15
C ASN A 174 -26.50 -5.93 -28.93
N LYS A 175 -26.55 -6.43 -27.68
CA LYS A 175 -27.69 -7.22 -27.16
C LYS A 175 -27.85 -7.05 -25.64
N GLN A 176 -29.00 -6.51 -25.25
CA GLN A 176 -29.54 -6.35 -23.90
C GLN A 176 -30.57 -7.46 -23.56
N GLU A 177 -31.11 -7.36 -22.33
CA GLU A 177 -32.17 -8.14 -21.64
C GLU A 177 -31.61 -9.27 -20.74
N GLY A 178 -31.84 -9.37 -19.43
CA GLY A 178 -32.76 -8.69 -18.50
C GLY A 178 -33.55 -9.74 -17.70
N ALA A 179 -33.31 -9.91 -16.39
CA ALA A 179 -34.28 -10.47 -15.43
C ALA A 179 -33.79 -10.38 -13.96
N MET A 180 -34.74 -10.10 -13.09
CA MET A 180 -34.68 -9.80 -11.65
C MET A 180 -35.13 -11.00 -10.80
N ARG A 181 -34.80 -11.00 -9.48
CA ARG A 181 -35.25 -11.84 -8.33
C ARG A 181 -34.20 -12.85 -7.84
N LYS A 182 -33.97 -13.14 -6.55
CA LYS A 182 -34.41 -12.62 -5.22
C LYS A 182 -33.51 -13.32 -4.17
N GLU A 183 -33.29 -12.65 -3.04
CA GLU A 183 -33.02 -13.14 -1.66
C GLU A 183 -32.19 -14.42 -1.36
N THR A 184 -31.28 -14.19 -0.41
CA THR A 184 -30.78 -15.10 0.65
C THR A 184 -30.05 -16.35 0.22
N ASP A 185 -28.72 -16.29 0.27
CA ASP A 185 -27.99 -17.28 1.07
C ASP A 185 -26.71 -16.68 1.66
N LYS A 186 -26.64 -16.74 2.99
CA LYS A 186 -25.47 -16.38 3.78
C LYS A 186 -24.48 -17.55 3.64
N PRO A 187 -23.30 -17.41 3.03
CA PRO A 187 -22.38 -18.53 2.98
C PRO A 187 -21.81 -18.72 4.38
N THR A 188 -22.24 -19.82 5.01
CA THR A 188 -21.57 -20.42 6.15
C THR A 188 -20.15 -20.74 5.72
N ILE A 189 -19.20 -19.93 6.18
CA ILE A 189 -17.77 -20.10 5.97
C ILE A 189 -17.36 -21.37 6.72
N THR A 190 -17.09 -22.46 6.00
CA THR A 190 -16.47 -23.67 6.54
C THR A 190 -15.06 -23.33 7.01
N GLU A 191 -14.76 -23.56 8.30
CA GLU A 191 -13.45 -23.23 8.90
C GLU A 191 -12.26 -23.86 8.16
N GLU A 192 -12.45 -25.00 7.50
CA GLU A 192 -11.43 -25.67 6.68
C GLU A 192 -10.94 -24.82 5.49
N THR A 193 -11.86 -24.08 4.85
CA THR A 193 -11.49 -23.19 3.73
C THR A 193 -10.69 -21.99 4.22
N ALA A 194 -10.96 -21.52 5.45
CA ALA A 194 -10.24 -20.39 6.02
C ALA A 194 -8.78 -20.72 6.31
N ASP A 195 -8.48 -21.96 6.71
CA ASP A 195 -7.10 -22.41 6.95
C ASP A 195 -6.34 -22.65 5.64
N ALA A 196 -7.01 -23.20 4.61
CA ALA A 196 -6.44 -23.34 3.27
C ALA A 196 -6.13 -21.96 2.65
N ASP A 197 -7.07 -21.01 2.69
CA ASP A 197 -6.90 -19.65 2.19
C ASP A 197 -5.78 -18.91 2.91
N LYS A 198 -5.67 -19.10 4.23
CA LYS A 198 -4.59 -18.54 5.04
C LYS A 198 -3.24 -19.08 4.60
N SER A 199 -3.13 -20.39 4.35
CA SER A 199 -1.89 -21.00 3.87
C SER A 199 -1.50 -20.44 2.50
N LEU A 200 -2.47 -20.28 1.60
CA LEU A 200 -2.26 -19.79 0.25
C LEU A 200 -1.84 -18.31 0.25
N TYR A 201 -2.47 -17.50 1.10
CA TYR A 201 -2.10 -16.10 1.31
C TYR A 201 -0.68 -15.98 1.87
N LYS A 202 -0.33 -16.81 2.87
CA LYS A 202 1.01 -16.80 3.45
C LYS A 202 2.07 -17.10 2.40
N THR A 203 1.88 -18.18 1.63
CA THR A 203 2.82 -18.51 0.55
C THR A 203 2.90 -17.41 -0.50
N ALA A 204 1.79 -16.74 -0.84
CA ALA A 204 1.82 -15.60 -1.76
C ALA A 204 2.66 -14.42 -1.22
N MET A 205 2.61 -14.18 0.10
CA MET A 205 3.44 -13.16 0.75
C MET A 205 4.92 -13.55 0.76
N ASP A 206 5.24 -14.83 0.91
CA ASP A 206 6.63 -15.31 0.83
C ASP A 206 7.24 -14.96 -0.54
N TYR A 207 6.54 -15.28 -1.65
CA TYR A 207 6.99 -14.88 -3.00
C TYR A 207 7.06 -13.37 -3.19
N TYR A 208 6.14 -12.60 -2.60
CA TYR A 208 6.19 -11.14 -2.64
C TYR A 208 7.44 -10.59 -1.95
N HIS A 209 7.84 -11.18 -0.82
CA HIS A 209 9.07 -10.83 -0.11
C HIS A 209 10.32 -11.25 -0.87
N ASP A 210 10.27 -12.37 -1.59
CA ASP A 210 11.35 -12.81 -2.49
C ASP A 210 11.50 -11.92 -3.73
N GLY A 211 10.55 -10.99 -3.95
CA GLY A 211 10.51 -10.12 -5.13
C GLY A 211 9.94 -10.80 -6.38
N ASN A 212 9.52 -12.06 -6.26
CA ASN A 212 8.87 -12.80 -7.33
C ASN A 212 7.38 -12.42 -7.41
N LEU A 213 7.12 -11.26 -8.02
CA LEU A 213 5.78 -10.66 -8.07
C LEU A 213 4.81 -11.46 -8.93
N ASP A 214 5.25 -12.14 -9.99
CA ASP A 214 4.35 -12.84 -10.90
C ASP A 214 3.68 -14.06 -10.23
N GLU A 215 4.45 -14.83 -9.47
CA GLU A 215 3.98 -15.98 -8.69
C GLU A 215 3.12 -15.54 -7.51
N ALA A 216 3.49 -14.43 -6.85
CA ALA A 216 2.68 -13.81 -5.81
C ALA A 216 1.31 -13.39 -6.37
N MET A 217 1.28 -12.71 -7.52
CA MET A 217 0.05 -12.27 -8.18
C MET A 217 -0.84 -13.44 -8.59
N SER A 218 -0.26 -14.52 -9.14
CA SER A 218 -1.02 -15.73 -9.51
C SER A 218 -1.74 -16.34 -8.31
N ARG A 219 -1.05 -16.47 -7.18
CA ARG A 219 -1.64 -17.00 -5.93
C ARG A 219 -2.68 -16.05 -5.34
N LEU A 220 -2.41 -14.74 -5.34
CA LEU A 220 -3.38 -13.73 -4.86
C LEU A 220 -4.64 -13.70 -5.71
N THR A 221 -4.51 -13.89 -7.03
CA THR A 221 -5.66 -13.89 -7.94
C THR A 221 -6.63 -15.03 -7.61
N LYS A 222 -6.12 -16.20 -7.19
CA LYS A 222 -6.95 -17.32 -6.73
C LYS A 222 -7.77 -16.92 -5.50
N LEU A 223 -7.16 -16.24 -4.54
CA LEU A 223 -7.88 -15.75 -3.33
C LEU A 223 -8.89 -14.64 -3.63
N THR A 224 -8.70 -13.88 -4.72
CA THR A 224 -9.66 -12.84 -5.12
C THR A 224 -10.85 -13.40 -5.88
N ALA A 225 -10.69 -14.53 -6.56
CA ALA A 225 -11.77 -15.19 -7.31
C ALA A 225 -12.84 -15.77 -6.37
N ASP A 226 -12.42 -16.27 -5.20
CA ASP A 226 -13.32 -16.84 -4.22
C ASP A 226 -14.07 -15.75 -3.43
N SER A 227 -15.34 -15.56 -3.76
CA SER A 227 -16.16 -14.47 -3.23
C SER A 227 -16.43 -14.55 -1.72
N SER A 228 -16.35 -15.73 -1.11
CA SER A 228 -16.66 -15.99 0.31
C SER A 228 -15.46 -15.92 1.26
N SER A 229 -14.23 -15.80 0.74
CA SER A 229 -13.03 -15.84 1.56
C SER A 229 -12.88 -14.59 2.44
N ARG A 230 -12.56 -14.78 3.73
CA ARG A 230 -12.18 -13.68 4.64
C ARG A 230 -10.90 -12.96 4.18
N TYR A 231 -10.11 -13.61 3.34
CA TYR A 231 -8.87 -13.09 2.78
C TYR A 231 -9.08 -12.38 1.44
N ARG A 232 -10.27 -12.41 0.84
CA ARG A 232 -10.55 -11.81 -0.48
C ARG A 232 -10.15 -10.34 -0.55
N GLU A 233 -10.66 -9.51 0.36
CA GLU A 233 -10.32 -8.08 0.41
C GLU A 233 -8.84 -7.84 0.66
N LEU A 234 -8.22 -8.69 1.48
CA LEU A 234 -6.80 -8.58 1.81
C LEU A 234 -5.93 -8.93 0.61
N ALA A 235 -6.25 -10.04 -0.07
CA ALA A 235 -5.57 -10.50 -1.26
C ALA A 235 -5.73 -9.50 -2.41
N HIS A 236 -6.92 -8.91 -2.56
CA HIS A 236 -7.19 -7.88 -3.57
C HIS A 236 -6.35 -6.62 -3.31
N TYR A 237 -6.22 -6.18 -2.05
CA TYR A 237 -5.33 -5.09 -1.68
C TYR A 237 -3.85 -5.42 -1.99
N GLN A 238 -3.40 -6.63 -1.65
CA GLN A 238 -2.02 -7.04 -1.93
C GLN A 238 -1.73 -7.19 -3.43
N LEU A 239 -2.71 -7.65 -4.20
CA LEU A 239 -2.61 -7.73 -5.65
C LEU A 239 -2.47 -6.33 -6.27
N ALA A 240 -3.24 -5.36 -5.77
CA ALA A 240 -3.09 -3.95 -6.15
C ALA A 240 -1.70 -3.40 -5.81
N MET A 241 -1.14 -3.77 -4.65
CA MET A 241 0.24 -3.44 -4.29
C MET A 241 1.24 -4.07 -5.26
N CYS A 242 1.11 -5.35 -5.62
CA CYS A 242 1.98 -5.99 -6.61
C CYS A 242 2.00 -5.23 -7.94
N TYR A 243 0.83 -4.79 -8.44
CA TYR A 243 0.76 -3.95 -9.65
C TYR A 243 1.45 -2.59 -9.47
N LYS A 244 1.38 -2.00 -8.28
CA LYS A 244 2.12 -0.77 -7.96
C LYS A 244 3.63 -1.00 -8.05
N PHE A 245 4.15 -2.12 -7.53
CA PHE A 245 5.57 -2.48 -7.62
C PHE A 245 6.01 -2.77 -9.04
N LYS A 246 5.18 -3.44 -9.84
CA LYS A 246 5.43 -3.71 -11.27
C LYS A 246 5.36 -2.45 -12.16
N ARG A 247 5.26 -1.25 -11.57
CA ARG A 247 5.08 0.05 -12.24
C ARG A 247 3.80 0.16 -13.09
N GLN A 248 2.85 -0.76 -12.92
CA GLN A 248 1.57 -0.75 -13.63
C GLN A 248 0.55 0.12 -12.89
N LYS A 249 0.83 1.42 -12.79
CA LYS A 249 0.01 2.39 -12.03
C LYS A 249 -1.46 2.41 -12.44
N GLY A 250 -1.74 2.25 -13.74
CA GLY A 250 -3.11 2.21 -14.26
C GLY A 250 -3.92 1.05 -13.66
N LYS A 251 -3.36 -0.15 -13.68
CA LYS A 251 -3.98 -1.34 -13.09
C LYS A 251 -4.07 -1.25 -11.58
N ALA A 252 -3.00 -0.77 -10.91
CA ALA A 252 -3.02 -0.56 -9.47
C ALA A 252 -4.14 0.39 -9.04
N ARG A 253 -4.30 1.53 -9.74
CA ARG A 253 -5.38 2.50 -9.47
C ARG A 253 -6.77 1.88 -9.67
N HIS A 254 -6.96 1.06 -10.69
CA HIS A 254 -8.22 0.37 -10.92
C HIS A 254 -8.55 -0.60 -9.78
N MET A 255 -7.59 -1.46 -9.41
CA MET A 255 -7.76 -2.41 -8.31
C MET A 255 -8.03 -1.72 -6.96
N PHE A 256 -7.37 -0.60 -6.68
CA PHE A 256 -7.67 0.15 -5.46
C PHE A 256 -9.04 0.83 -5.49
N LYS A 257 -9.52 1.28 -6.66
CA LYS A 257 -10.89 1.83 -6.78
C LYS A 257 -11.93 0.74 -6.54
N GLU A 258 -11.75 -0.43 -7.13
CA GLU A 258 -12.64 -1.59 -6.90
C GLU A 258 -12.69 -1.95 -5.40
N LEU A 259 -11.54 -1.92 -4.71
CA LEU A 259 -11.49 -2.16 -3.27
C LEU A 259 -12.25 -1.11 -2.44
N VAL A 260 -12.29 0.15 -2.90
CA VAL A 260 -13.05 1.23 -2.26
C VAL A 260 -14.55 1.04 -2.49
N GLU A 261 -14.94 0.60 -3.69
CA GLU A 261 -16.32 0.29 -4.07
C GLU A 261 -16.88 -0.92 -3.31
N MET A 262 -16.04 -1.92 -3.03
CA MET A 262 -16.42 -3.07 -2.18
C MET A 262 -16.82 -2.68 -0.75
N ASN A 263 -16.59 -1.44 -0.32
CA ASN A 263 -16.96 -0.91 1.01
C ASN A 263 -16.54 -1.79 2.20
N GLY A 264 -15.41 -2.49 2.04
CA GLY A 264 -14.88 -3.43 3.01
C GLY A 264 -13.99 -2.80 4.09
N ARG A 265 -13.37 -3.66 4.91
CA ARG A 265 -12.44 -3.25 5.98
C ARG A 265 -11.20 -2.55 5.42
N MET A 266 -10.84 -2.84 4.17
CA MET A 266 -9.65 -2.31 3.51
C MET A 266 -9.89 -0.97 2.78
N LYS A 267 -11.12 -0.45 2.71
CA LYS A 267 -11.47 0.81 2.02
C LYS A 267 -10.57 1.99 2.38
N LYS A 268 -10.42 2.27 3.68
CA LYS A 268 -9.62 3.41 4.18
C LYS A 268 -8.16 3.31 3.72
N ARG A 269 -7.61 2.10 3.69
CA ARG A 269 -6.23 1.84 3.25
C ARG A 269 -6.07 1.99 1.74
N ALA A 270 -7.01 1.47 0.95
CA ALA A 270 -7.01 1.67 -0.50
C ALA A 270 -7.11 3.14 -0.88
N GLN A 271 -7.94 3.91 -0.19
CA GLN A 271 -8.05 5.35 -0.43
C GLN A 271 -6.73 6.08 -0.10
N LEU A 272 -6.06 5.71 1.00
CA LEU A 272 -4.72 6.23 1.31
C LEU A 272 -3.69 5.85 0.25
N ALA A 273 -3.74 4.61 -0.27
CA ALA A 273 -2.84 4.15 -1.32
C ALA A 273 -3.07 4.89 -2.65
N LEU A 274 -4.33 5.14 -3.03
CA LEU A 274 -4.70 5.93 -4.21
C LEU A 274 -4.15 7.35 -4.14
N ASN A 275 -4.26 7.99 -2.98
CA ASN A 275 -3.73 9.36 -2.78
C ASN A 275 -2.20 9.43 -2.90
N LYS A 276 -1.49 8.31 -2.73
CA LYS A 276 -0.02 8.21 -2.79
C LYS A 276 0.53 7.74 -4.14
N LEU A 277 -0.33 7.50 -5.14
CA LEU A 277 -0.02 6.75 -6.38
C LEU A 277 0.21 7.64 -7.61
#